data_AF-A0A2M6WFL2-F1
#
_entry.id   AF-A0A2M6WFL2-F1
#
_cell.length_a   1.000
_cell.length_b   1.000
_cell.length_c   1.000
_cell.angle_alpha   90.00
_cell.angle_beta   90.00
_cell.angle_gamma   90.00
#
_symmetry.space_group_name_H-M   'P 1'
#
loop_
_entity.id
_entity.type
_entity.pdbx_description
1 polymer ?
#
loop_
_entity_poly.entity_id
_entity_poly.type
_entity_poly.pdbx_seq_one_letter_code
_entity_poly.pdbx_strand_id
1 'polypeptide(L)'
;MEHAEKGGNPEELKDLKDEDLPELDDVFVASIGPFETVADFEKRVREDIKAQKEQQAREKVRTEISERLVMESKIDVPEIMTQSELDRMIAQMQDDVARSGMEFDTYLSSVGKTLDDIRAEGRSTAEKRAKLQLALNSIAKEEGCVPDKEHVEHEVKHILEHMPDAKEENVRAYVENMLMNSLVFDILEDNVGATKRDYEKHKEVHAHPTEEK
;
A
#
# COMPACT_ATOMS: atom_id res chain seq x y z
N MET A 1 26.28 19.54 6.13
CA MET A 1 26.08 18.74 7.36
C MET A 1 26.02 17.31 6.90
N GLU A 2 27.13 16.61 7.11
CA GLU A 2 27.53 15.37 6.46
C GLU A 2 27.30 14.24 7.46
N HIS A 3 26.16 13.59 7.38
CA HIS A 3 25.87 12.35 8.10
C HIS A 3 25.20 11.38 7.14
N ALA A 4 26.02 10.78 6.28
CA ALA A 4 25.67 9.59 5.54
C ALA A 4 26.77 8.53 5.78
N GLU A 5 26.35 7.28 5.79
CA GLU A 5 27.18 6.08 5.63
C GLU A 5 27.98 5.59 6.85
N LYS A 6 27.28 4.91 7.77
CA LYS A 6 27.81 3.69 8.40
C LYS A 6 26.72 2.63 8.49
N GLY A 7 26.27 2.14 7.34
CA GLY A 7 25.70 0.79 7.30
C GLY A 7 26.84 -0.19 7.53
N GLY A 8 26.79 -0.93 8.64
CA GLY A 8 27.83 -1.92 8.99
C GLY A 8 28.02 -2.95 7.88
N ASN A 9 29.27 -3.37 7.67
CA ASN A 9 29.62 -4.37 6.66
C ASN A 9 28.87 -5.69 6.94
N PRO A 10 28.09 -6.26 5.99
CA PRO A 10 27.35 -7.50 6.18
C PRO A 10 28.21 -8.71 6.59
N GLU A 11 29.52 -8.69 6.30
CA GLU A 11 30.45 -9.74 6.74
C GLU A 11 30.86 -9.61 8.22
N GLU A 12 30.94 -8.39 8.76
CA GLU A 12 31.26 -8.16 10.18
C GLU A 12 30.12 -8.62 11.11
N LEU A 13 28.88 -8.60 10.62
CA LEU A 13 27.70 -9.10 11.33
C LEU A 13 27.71 -10.63 11.53
N LYS A 14 28.46 -11.38 10.72
CA LYS A 14 28.51 -12.87 10.81
C LYS A 14 29.49 -13.38 11.87
N ASP A 15 30.44 -12.55 12.31
CA ASP A 15 31.45 -12.89 13.31
C ASP A 15 31.15 -12.34 14.71
N LEU A 16 30.02 -11.63 14.90
CA LEU A 16 29.56 -11.16 16.21
C LEU A 16 29.14 -12.37 17.07
N LYS A 17 29.82 -12.57 18.18
CA LYS A 17 29.39 -13.54 19.21
C LYS A 17 28.38 -12.84 20.12
N ASP A 18 27.48 -13.60 20.74
CA ASP A 18 26.48 -13.05 21.68
C ASP A 18 27.14 -12.25 22.83
N GLU A 19 28.40 -12.54 23.15
CA GLU A 19 29.22 -11.85 24.16
C GLU A 19 29.64 -10.42 23.75
N ASP A 20 29.58 -10.08 22.45
CA ASP A 20 30.00 -8.79 21.91
C ASP A 20 28.83 -7.80 21.73
N LEU A 21 27.58 -8.21 22.06
CA LEU A 21 26.41 -7.35 21.96
C LEU A 21 26.35 -6.38 23.15
N PRO A 22 26.12 -5.07 22.91
CA PRO A 22 25.91 -4.11 23.99
C PRO A 22 24.64 -4.46 24.77
N GLU A 23 24.68 -4.25 26.09
CA GLU A 23 23.48 -4.36 26.91
C GLU A 23 22.44 -3.31 26.48
N LEU A 24 21.16 -3.67 26.56
CA LEU A 24 20.07 -2.74 26.32
C LEU A 24 19.92 -1.81 27.54
N ASP A 25 20.70 -0.74 27.55
CA ASP A 25 20.67 0.31 28.57
C ASP A 25 20.37 1.69 27.97
N ASP A 26 20.17 2.68 28.86
CA ASP A 26 19.81 4.05 28.46
C ASP A 26 20.90 4.72 27.60
N VAL A 27 22.17 4.34 27.78
CA VAL A 27 23.31 4.86 27.01
C VAL A 27 23.29 4.33 25.58
N PHE A 28 23.02 3.04 25.44
CA PHE A 28 22.90 2.37 24.16
C PHE A 28 21.72 2.90 23.36
N VAL A 29 20.53 3.01 23.96
CA VAL A 29 19.34 3.51 23.23
C VAL A 29 19.47 4.97 22.82
N ALA A 30 20.12 5.80 23.64
CA ALA A 30 20.43 7.19 23.28
C ALA A 30 21.45 7.30 22.13
N SER A 31 22.27 6.26 21.90
CA SER A 31 23.24 6.23 20.80
C SER A 31 22.63 5.89 19.44
N ILE A 32 21.49 5.18 19.43
CA ILE A 32 20.84 4.67 18.21
C ILE A 32 19.63 5.51 17.77
N GLY A 33 19.22 6.50 18.54
CA GLY A 33 18.10 7.35 18.17
C GLY A 33 17.73 8.39 19.24
N PRO A 34 16.65 9.15 19.00
CA PRO A 34 16.16 10.18 19.91
C PRO A 34 15.38 9.55 21.08
N PHE A 35 16.02 8.65 21.83
CA PHE A 35 15.44 7.96 22.99
C PHE A 35 16.19 8.35 24.26
N GLU A 36 15.46 8.75 25.29
CA GLU A 36 16.05 9.13 26.59
C GLU A 36 16.23 7.92 27.52
N THR A 37 15.34 6.92 27.40
CA THR A 37 15.35 5.72 28.23
C THR A 37 15.03 4.46 27.44
N VAL A 38 15.41 3.29 27.97
CA VAL A 38 15.00 1.98 27.42
C VAL A 38 13.47 1.87 27.37
N ALA A 39 12.77 2.43 28.36
CA ALA A 39 11.31 2.43 28.38
C ALA A 39 10.69 3.22 27.22
N ASP A 40 11.28 4.38 26.86
CA ASP A 40 10.84 5.17 25.71
C ASP A 40 11.11 4.46 24.39
N PHE A 41 12.28 3.81 24.28
CA PHE A 41 12.62 2.98 23.14
C PHE A 41 11.65 1.80 22.97
N GLU A 42 11.41 1.02 24.03
CA GLU A 42 10.46 -0.10 24.01
C GLU A 42 9.04 0.36 23.66
N LYS A 43 8.62 1.51 24.18
CA LYS A 43 7.31 2.09 23.87
C LYS A 43 7.23 2.43 22.38
N ARG A 44 8.23 3.12 21.82
CA ARG A 44 8.26 3.44 20.39
C ARG A 44 8.24 2.18 19.54
N VAL A 45 9.10 1.20 19.83
CA VAL A 45 9.15 -0.06 19.09
C VAL A 45 7.79 -0.77 19.13
N ARG A 46 7.12 -0.77 20.29
CA ARG A 46 5.78 -1.34 20.43
C ARG A 46 4.74 -0.59 19.59
N GLU A 47 4.80 0.75 19.57
CA GLU A 47 3.91 1.59 18.74
C GLU A 47 4.16 1.35 17.24
N ASP A 48 5.42 1.26 16.81
CA ASP A 48 5.79 1.02 15.41
C ASP A 48 5.36 -0.39 14.96
N ILE A 49 5.59 -1.42 15.78
CA ILE A 49 5.11 -2.78 15.51
C ILE A 49 3.59 -2.81 15.43
N LYS A 50 2.89 -2.11 16.34
CA LYS A 50 1.44 -2.03 16.32
C LYS A 50 0.94 -1.37 15.04
N ALA A 51 1.49 -0.22 14.67
CA ALA A 51 1.14 0.50 13.45
C ALA A 51 1.39 -0.36 12.20
N GLN A 52 2.53 -1.06 12.14
CA GLN A 52 2.84 -1.99 11.05
C GLN A 52 1.81 -3.13 10.97
N LYS A 53 1.41 -3.71 12.12
CA LYS A 53 0.40 -4.78 12.14
C LYS A 53 -0.99 -4.30 11.76
N GLU A 54 -1.38 -3.11 12.19
CA GLU A 54 -2.65 -2.47 11.80
C GLU A 54 -2.68 -2.19 10.30
N GLN A 55 -1.60 -1.66 9.74
CA GLN A 55 -1.47 -1.42 8.30
C GLN A 55 -1.54 -2.74 7.49
N GLN A 56 -0.79 -3.77 7.90
CA GLN A 56 -0.84 -5.10 7.26
C GLN A 56 -2.25 -5.71 7.29
N ALA A 57 -2.96 -5.58 8.41
CA ALA A 57 -4.32 -6.07 8.54
C ALA A 57 -5.28 -5.30 7.62
N ARG A 58 -5.15 -3.98 7.56
CA ARG A 58 -5.96 -3.12 6.67
C ARG A 58 -5.72 -3.46 5.20
N GLU A 59 -4.45 -3.57 4.78
CA GLU A 59 -4.08 -3.94 3.41
C GLU A 59 -4.69 -5.28 3.00
N LYS A 60 -4.60 -6.28 3.88
CA LYS A 60 -5.22 -7.59 3.63
C LYS A 60 -6.73 -7.47 3.40
N VAL A 61 -7.43 -6.71 4.24
CA VAL A 61 -8.88 -6.48 4.08
C VAL A 61 -9.17 -5.76 2.76
N ARG A 62 -8.42 -4.71 2.42
CA ARG A 62 -8.57 -3.99 1.13
C ARG A 62 -8.31 -4.88 -0.07
N THR A 63 -7.32 -5.79 0.00
CA THR A 63 -7.08 -6.79 -1.05
C THR A 63 -8.29 -7.70 -1.21
N GLU A 64 -8.82 -8.26 -0.12
CA GLU A 64 -10.00 -9.13 -0.17
C GLU A 64 -11.24 -8.40 -0.71
N ILE A 65 -11.45 -7.14 -0.32
CA ILE A 65 -12.52 -6.27 -0.86
C ILE A 65 -12.33 -6.09 -2.37
N SER A 66 -11.12 -5.73 -2.81
CA SER A 66 -10.80 -5.49 -4.21
C SER A 66 -11.05 -6.72 -5.08
N GLU A 67 -10.61 -7.89 -4.62
CA GLU A 67 -10.84 -9.16 -5.29
C GLU A 67 -12.34 -9.46 -5.45
N ARG A 68 -13.12 -9.27 -4.38
CA ARG A 68 -14.58 -9.46 -4.42
C ARG A 68 -15.26 -8.47 -5.35
N LEU A 69 -14.89 -7.18 -5.31
CA LEU A 69 -15.41 -6.17 -6.23
C LEU A 69 -15.17 -6.57 -7.68
N VAL A 70 -13.95 -7.01 -8.01
CA VAL A 70 -13.61 -7.44 -9.38
C VAL A 70 -14.39 -8.69 -9.79
N MET A 71 -14.58 -9.67 -8.90
CA MET A 71 -15.32 -10.90 -9.18
C MET A 71 -16.82 -10.68 -9.36
N GLU A 72 -17.44 -9.88 -8.48
CA GLU A 72 -18.90 -9.71 -8.43
C GLU A 72 -19.41 -8.63 -9.40
N SER A 73 -18.54 -7.68 -9.77
CA SER A 73 -18.91 -6.62 -10.71
C SER A 73 -19.19 -7.17 -12.11
N LYS A 74 -20.34 -6.78 -12.69
CA LYS A 74 -20.70 -7.05 -14.08
C LYS A 74 -20.44 -5.81 -14.93
N ILE A 75 -19.17 -5.50 -15.11
CA ILE A 75 -18.70 -4.32 -15.85
C ILE A 75 -17.93 -4.81 -17.07
N ASP A 76 -18.36 -4.38 -18.24
CA ASP A 76 -17.59 -4.53 -19.47
C ASP A 76 -16.52 -3.43 -19.51
N VAL A 77 -15.25 -3.82 -19.41
CA VAL A 77 -14.13 -2.87 -19.35
C VAL A 77 -13.82 -2.39 -20.77
N PRO A 78 -13.86 -1.07 -21.04
CA PRO A 78 -13.46 -0.54 -22.33
C PRO A 78 -11.97 -0.82 -22.61
N GLU A 79 -11.65 -1.25 -23.84
CA GLU A 79 -10.26 -1.57 -24.23
C GLU A 79 -9.29 -0.42 -23.94
N ILE A 80 -9.72 0.82 -24.14
CA ILE A 80 -8.89 2.00 -23.87
C ILE A 80 -8.47 2.11 -22.39
N MET A 81 -9.31 1.64 -21.45
CA MET A 81 -8.95 1.62 -20.04
C MET A 81 -7.94 0.52 -19.72
N THR A 82 -8.13 -0.66 -20.31
CA THR A 82 -7.15 -1.75 -20.19
C THR A 82 -5.79 -1.34 -20.75
N GLN A 83 -5.76 -0.68 -21.91
CA GLN A 83 -4.52 -0.16 -22.50
C GLN A 83 -3.88 0.94 -21.64
N SER A 84 -4.68 1.87 -21.11
CA SER A 84 -4.18 2.92 -20.22
C SER A 84 -3.53 2.33 -18.96
N GLU A 85 -4.11 1.27 -18.40
CA GLU A 85 -3.56 0.61 -17.22
C GLU A 85 -2.31 -0.22 -17.56
N LEU A 86 -2.27 -0.87 -18.73
CA LEU A 86 -1.06 -1.50 -19.25
C LEU A 86 0.09 -0.50 -19.39
N ASP A 87 -0.18 0.67 -19.96
CA ASP A 87 0.83 1.72 -20.14
C ASP A 87 1.38 2.21 -18.81
N ARG A 88 0.52 2.39 -17.79
CA ARG A 88 0.94 2.74 -16.43
C ARG A 88 1.78 1.64 -15.79
N MET A 89 1.38 0.38 -15.94
CA MET A 89 2.14 -0.75 -15.41
C MET A 89 3.54 -0.83 -16.04
N ILE A 90 3.65 -0.58 -17.34
CA ILE A 90 4.93 -0.55 -18.05
C ILE A 90 5.77 0.64 -17.64
N ALA A 91 5.18 1.83 -17.53
CA ALA A 91 5.90 3.02 -17.07
C ALA A 91 6.48 2.82 -15.66
N GLN A 92 5.69 2.26 -14.74
CA GLN A 92 6.18 1.90 -13.41
C GLN A 92 7.35 0.92 -13.48
N MET A 93 7.23 -0.10 -14.32
CA MET A 93 8.30 -1.09 -14.51
C MET A 93 9.57 -0.46 -15.10
N GLN A 94 9.44 0.47 -16.03
CA GLN A 94 10.55 1.23 -16.60
C GLN A 94 11.24 2.07 -15.53
N ASP A 95 10.47 2.77 -14.69
CA ASP A 95 11.00 3.57 -13.59
C ASP A 95 11.72 2.69 -12.56
N ASP A 96 11.17 1.52 -12.22
CA ASP A 96 11.78 0.56 -11.30
C ASP A 96 13.13 0.05 -11.84
N VAL A 97 13.17 -0.29 -13.13
CA VAL A 97 14.39 -0.73 -13.82
C VAL A 97 15.43 0.40 -13.88
N ALA A 98 15.02 1.62 -14.20
CA ALA A 98 15.90 2.79 -14.20
C ALA A 98 16.47 3.08 -12.81
N ARG A 99 15.66 2.96 -11.74
CA ARG A 99 16.14 3.10 -10.35
C ARG A 99 17.13 2.01 -9.94
N SER A 100 17.08 0.85 -10.58
CA SER A 100 18.09 -0.20 -10.40
C SER A 100 19.39 0.04 -11.18
N GLY A 101 19.47 1.13 -11.96
CA GLY A 101 20.63 1.50 -12.77
C GLY A 101 20.74 0.75 -14.09
N MET A 102 19.64 0.19 -14.59
CA MET A 102 19.59 -0.56 -15.84
C MET A 102 18.69 0.13 -16.87
N GLU A 103 19.05 0.05 -18.15
CA GLU A 103 18.20 0.48 -19.25
C GLU A 103 17.11 -0.55 -19.56
N PHE A 104 15.89 -0.11 -19.85
CA PHE A 104 14.75 -1.01 -20.03
C PHE A 104 14.94 -2.05 -21.15
N ASP A 105 15.54 -1.67 -22.27
CA ASP A 105 15.83 -2.61 -23.37
C ASP A 105 16.85 -3.69 -22.96
N THR A 106 17.80 -3.33 -22.08
CA THR A 106 18.77 -4.27 -21.52
C THR A 106 18.07 -5.24 -20.58
N TYR A 107 17.15 -4.73 -19.74
CA TYR A 107 16.33 -5.56 -18.87
C TYR A 107 15.52 -6.58 -19.69
N LEU A 108 14.80 -6.13 -20.71
CA LEU A 108 14.01 -6.99 -21.60
C LEU A 108 14.85 -8.11 -22.23
N SER A 109 16.04 -7.75 -22.70
CA SER A 109 17.02 -8.71 -23.26
C SER A 109 17.49 -9.72 -22.20
N SER A 110 17.74 -9.28 -20.96
CA SER A 110 18.21 -10.14 -19.86
C SER A 110 17.19 -11.20 -19.44
N VAL A 111 15.89 -10.86 -19.54
CA VAL A 111 14.78 -11.78 -19.22
C VAL A 111 14.25 -12.51 -20.45
N GLY A 112 14.83 -12.24 -21.64
CA GLY A 112 14.45 -12.87 -22.89
C GLY A 112 13.02 -12.56 -23.35
N LYS A 113 12.50 -11.35 -23.04
CA LYS A 113 11.14 -10.92 -23.40
C LYS A 113 11.17 -9.68 -24.26
N THR A 114 10.16 -9.53 -25.11
CA THR A 114 9.86 -8.28 -25.81
C THR A 114 8.88 -7.43 -25.01
N LEU A 115 8.73 -6.15 -25.37
CA LEU A 115 7.69 -5.30 -24.79
C LEU A 115 6.29 -5.88 -25.03
N ASP A 116 6.05 -6.49 -26.20
CA ASP A 116 4.77 -7.11 -26.52
C ASP A 116 4.48 -8.32 -25.64
N ASP A 117 5.51 -9.11 -25.28
CA ASP A 117 5.36 -10.21 -24.33
C ASP A 117 4.96 -9.69 -22.94
N ILE A 118 5.61 -8.63 -22.46
CA ILE A 118 5.25 -7.97 -21.19
C ILE A 118 3.82 -7.44 -21.23
N ARG A 119 3.41 -6.81 -22.34
CA ARG A 119 2.02 -6.35 -22.52
C ARG A 119 1.03 -7.49 -22.51
N ALA A 120 1.33 -8.58 -23.20
CA ALA A 120 0.46 -9.74 -23.28
C ALA A 120 0.26 -10.38 -21.89
N GLU A 121 1.34 -10.56 -21.13
CA GLU A 121 1.31 -11.09 -19.77
C GLU A 121 0.58 -10.16 -18.79
N GLY A 122 0.79 -8.84 -18.92
CA GLY A 122 0.18 -7.83 -18.07
C GLY A 122 -1.32 -7.61 -18.33
N ARG A 123 -1.84 -8.03 -19.50
CA ARG A 123 -3.18 -7.67 -19.98
C ARG A 123 -4.30 -8.07 -19.03
N SER A 124 -4.27 -9.29 -18.49
CA SER A 124 -5.30 -9.75 -17.55
C SER A 124 -5.28 -8.95 -16.25
N THR A 125 -4.09 -8.60 -15.76
CA THR A 125 -3.94 -7.78 -14.55
C THR A 125 -4.43 -6.36 -14.79
N ALA A 126 -4.09 -5.76 -15.93
CA ALA A 126 -4.56 -4.44 -16.33
C ALA A 126 -6.08 -4.38 -16.46
N GLU A 127 -6.71 -5.41 -17.05
CA GLU A 127 -8.16 -5.50 -17.14
C GLU A 127 -8.82 -5.55 -15.74
N LYS A 128 -8.28 -6.36 -14.81
CA LYS A 128 -8.77 -6.42 -13.43
C LYS A 128 -8.64 -5.09 -12.71
N ARG A 129 -7.52 -4.39 -12.87
CA ARG A 129 -7.28 -3.06 -12.28
C ARG A 129 -8.21 -1.99 -12.86
N ALA A 130 -8.40 -1.98 -14.18
CA ALA A 130 -9.36 -1.09 -14.84
C ALA A 130 -10.80 -1.37 -14.37
N LYS A 131 -11.18 -2.65 -14.22
CA LYS A 131 -12.47 -3.05 -13.66
C LYS A 131 -12.65 -2.58 -12.22
N LEU A 132 -11.63 -2.76 -11.39
CA LEU A 132 -11.64 -2.28 -10.00
C LEU A 132 -11.84 -0.77 -9.95
N GLN A 133 -11.10 0.00 -10.76
CA GLN A 133 -11.24 1.46 -10.80
C GLN A 133 -12.66 1.89 -11.22
N LEU A 134 -13.27 1.21 -12.20
CA LEU A 134 -14.65 1.46 -12.58
C LEU A 134 -15.65 1.15 -11.46
N ALA A 135 -15.45 0.05 -10.73
CA ALA A 135 -16.27 -0.30 -9.59
C ALA A 135 -16.14 0.74 -8.47
N LEU A 136 -14.92 1.13 -8.10
CA LEU A 136 -14.66 2.17 -7.09
C LEU A 136 -15.28 3.51 -7.48
N ASN A 137 -15.15 3.93 -8.75
CA ASN A 137 -15.78 5.15 -9.25
C ASN A 137 -17.31 5.10 -9.17
N SER A 138 -17.90 3.94 -9.44
CA SER A 138 -19.35 3.75 -9.33
C SER A 138 -19.81 3.90 -7.88
N ILE A 139 -19.11 3.26 -6.94
CA ILE A 139 -19.41 3.35 -5.51
C ILE A 139 -19.19 4.77 -5.00
N ALA A 140 -18.08 5.42 -5.37
CA ALA A 140 -17.80 6.81 -5.01
C ALA A 140 -18.95 7.75 -5.43
N LYS A 141 -19.51 7.54 -6.63
CA LYS A 141 -20.62 8.33 -7.14
C LYS A 141 -21.92 8.05 -6.37
N GLU A 142 -22.18 6.80 -6.02
CA GLU A 142 -23.40 6.39 -5.29
C GLU A 142 -23.38 6.88 -3.83
N GLU A 143 -22.23 6.75 -3.16
CA GLU A 143 -22.01 7.16 -1.77
C GLU A 143 -21.69 8.65 -1.61
N GLY A 144 -21.45 9.36 -2.73
CA GLY A 144 -21.11 10.79 -2.69
C GLY A 144 -19.73 11.07 -2.11
N CYS A 145 -18.76 10.19 -2.34
CA CYS A 145 -17.37 10.36 -1.91
C CYS A 145 -16.73 11.55 -2.63
N VAL A 146 -16.51 12.64 -1.89
CA VAL A 146 -15.80 13.82 -2.37
C VAL A 146 -14.64 14.09 -1.43
N PRO A 147 -13.38 14.02 -1.90
CA PRO A 147 -12.23 14.39 -1.11
C PRO A 147 -12.33 15.83 -0.59
N ASP A 148 -11.81 16.06 0.61
CA ASP A 148 -11.67 17.41 1.13
C ASP A 148 -10.69 18.22 0.27
N LYS A 149 -11.08 19.44 -0.10
CA LYS A 149 -10.30 20.31 -0.98
C LYS A 149 -9.00 20.74 -0.32
N GLU A 150 -9.02 21.06 0.97
CA GLU A 150 -7.80 21.49 1.67
C GLU A 150 -6.78 20.35 1.71
N HIS A 151 -7.25 19.13 1.97
CA HIS A 151 -6.41 17.93 1.90
C HIS A 151 -5.87 17.68 0.48
N VAL A 152 -6.70 17.82 -0.56
CA VAL A 152 -6.23 17.72 -1.96
C VAL A 152 -5.13 18.73 -2.25
N GLU A 153 -5.31 20.01 -1.90
CA GLU A 153 -4.28 21.04 -2.11
C GLU A 153 -2.98 20.72 -1.37
N HIS A 154 -3.08 20.24 -0.14
CA HIS A 154 -1.92 19.84 0.66
C HIS A 154 -1.10 18.75 -0.04
N GLU A 155 -1.76 17.68 -0.47
CA GLU A 155 -1.10 16.55 -1.14
C GLU A 155 -0.55 16.93 -2.52
N VAL A 156 -1.28 17.75 -3.29
CA VAL A 156 -0.80 18.25 -4.59
C VAL A 156 0.49 19.05 -4.41
N LYS A 157 0.50 19.97 -3.45
CA LYS A 157 1.69 20.75 -3.14
C LYS A 157 2.85 19.86 -2.70
N HIS A 158 2.59 18.89 -1.83
CA HIS A 158 3.62 17.97 -1.34
C HIS A 158 4.27 17.17 -2.48
N ILE A 159 3.49 16.69 -3.45
CA ILE A 159 4.03 15.99 -4.63
C ILE A 159 4.86 16.95 -5.49
N LEU A 160 4.36 18.16 -5.76
CA LEU A 160 5.07 19.15 -6.59
C LEU A 160 6.38 19.65 -5.97
N GLU A 161 6.51 19.63 -4.64
CA GLU A 161 7.77 19.94 -3.95
C GLU A 161 8.87 18.92 -4.30
N HIS A 162 8.50 17.68 -4.58
CA HIS A 162 9.43 16.59 -4.94
C HIS A 162 9.49 16.35 -6.46
N MET A 163 8.49 16.81 -7.20
CA MET A 163 8.35 16.63 -8.66
C MET A 163 7.96 17.94 -9.34
N PRO A 164 8.84 18.95 -9.38
CA PRO A 164 8.50 20.29 -9.86
C PRO A 164 8.17 20.35 -11.36
N ASP A 165 8.63 19.38 -12.15
CA ASP A 165 8.35 19.29 -13.59
C ASP A 165 6.99 18.63 -13.90
N ALA A 166 6.30 18.08 -12.89
CA ALA A 166 4.98 17.47 -13.07
C ALA A 166 3.92 18.54 -13.33
N LYS A 167 3.00 18.26 -14.25
CA LYS A 167 1.85 19.15 -14.51
C LYS A 167 0.89 19.10 -13.34
N GLU A 168 0.63 20.25 -12.70
CA GLU A 168 -0.27 20.35 -11.55
C GLU A 168 -1.63 19.69 -11.81
N GLU A 169 -2.22 19.89 -12.99
CA GLU A 169 -3.52 19.29 -13.35
C GLU A 169 -3.49 17.74 -13.27
N ASN A 170 -2.40 17.12 -13.71
CA ASN A 170 -2.23 15.67 -13.64
C ASN A 170 -2.02 15.21 -12.19
N VAL A 171 -1.24 15.95 -11.42
CA VAL A 171 -0.98 15.66 -9.99
C VAL A 171 -2.28 15.76 -9.21
N ARG A 172 -3.07 16.82 -9.43
CA ARG A 172 -4.39 17.01 -8.83
C ARG A 172 -5.34 15.89 -9.16
N ALA A 173 -5.49 15.54 -10.44
CA ALA A 173 -6.34 14.44 -10.84
C ALA A 173 -5.90 13.11 -10.18
N TYR A 174 -4.59 12.86 -10.07
CA TYR A 174 -4.07 11.68 -9.36
C TYR A 174 -4.44 11.69 -7.87
N VAL A 175 -4.19 12.80 -7.17
CA VAL A 175 -4.49 12.96 -5.74
C VAL A 175 -5.98 12.81 -5.46
N GLU A 176 -6.84 13.45 -6.25
CA GLU A 176 -8.29 13.36 -6.09
C GLU A 176 -8.77 11.92 -6.24
N ASN A 177 -8.29 11.20 -7.27
CA ASN A 177 -8.63 9.78 -7.45
C ASN A 177 -8.11 8.92 -6.29
N MET A 178 -6.88 9.16 -5.82
CA MET A 178 -6.28 8.43 -4.71
C MET A 178 -7.10 8.60 -3.42
N LEU A 179 -7.43 9.84 -3.06
CA LEU A 179 -8.19 10.15 -1.86
C LEU A 179 -9.64 9.64 -1.96
N MET A 180 -10.27 9.78 -3.13
CA MET A 180 -11.62 9.24 -3.37
C MET A 180 -11.64 7.72 -3.22
N ASN A 181 -10.66 7.01 -3.80
CA ASN A 181 -10.53 5.57 -3.65
C ASN A 181 -10.33 5.20 -2.17
N SER A 182 -9.54 5.96 -1.41
CA SER A 182 -9.38 5.73 0.04
C SER A 182 -10.71 5.86 0.79
N LEU A 183 -11.47 6.91 0.53
CA LEU A 183 -12.80 7.12 1.15
C LEU A 183 -13.74 5.94 0.86
N VAL A 184 -13.75 5.45 -0.39
CA VAL A 184 -14.54 4.26 -0.75
C VAL A 184 -14.10 3.04 0.06
N PHE A 185 -12.79 2.79 0.16
CA PHE A 185 -12.31 1.67 0.98
C PHE A 185 -12.66 1.82 2.45
N ASP A 186 -12.60 3.02 3.01
CA ASP A 186 -12.96 3.27 4.41
C ASP A 186 -14.45 2.94 4.66
N ILE A 187 -15.35 3.35 3.76
CA ILE A 187 -16.78 2.99 3.81
C ILE A 187 -16.97 1.46 3.72
N LEU A 188 -16.26 0.80 2.80
CA LEU A 188 -16.37 -0.65 2.62
C LEU A 188 -15.80 -1.42 3.82
N GLU A 189 -14.71 -0.96 4.43
CA GLU A 189 -14.14 -1.52 5.65
C GLU A 189 -15.10 -1.41 6.83
N ASP A 190 -15.74 -0.25 7.01
CA ASP A 190 -16.73 -0.03 8.07
C ASP A 190 -17.93 -0.96 7.90
N ASN A 191 -18.39 -1.17 6.67
CA ASN A 191 -19.47 -2.11 6.36
C ASN A 191 -19.07 -3.59 6.59
N VAL A 192 -17.82 -3.95 6.31
CA VAL A 192 -17.27 -5.29 6.63
C VAL A 192 -17.12 -5.46 8.15
N GLY A 193 -16.72 -4.42 8.87
CA GLY A 193 -16.64 -4.40 10.33
C GLY A 193 -18.02 -4.53 11.00
N ALA A 194 -19.03 -3.85 10.45
CA ALA A 194 -20.42 -3.96 10.89
C ALA A 194 -20.96 -5.38 10.68
N THR A 195 -20.75 -5.98 9.50
CA THR A 195 -21.20 -7.35 9.21
C THR A 195 -20.48 -8.41 10.04
N LYS A 196 -19.19 -8.27 10.37
CA LYS A 196 -18.50 -9.14 11.34
C LYS A 196 -19.07 -9.01 12.75
N ARG A 197 -19.30 -7.79 13.23
CA ARG A 197 -19.93 -7.55 14.54
C ARG A 197 -21.35 -8.11 14.61
N ASP A 198 -22.12 -7.99 13.55
CA ASP A 198 -23.49 -8.50 13.48
C ASP A 198 -23.50 -10.03 13.38
N TYR A 199 -22.57 -10.63 12.64
CA TYR A 199 -22.38 -12.09 12.61
C TYR A 199 -21.96 -12.66 13.97
N GLU A 200 -21.05 -12.01 14.69
CA GLU A 200 -20.63 -12.43 16.03
C GLU A 200 -21.77 -12.28 17.06
N LYS A 201 -22.54 -11.18 17.02
CA LYS A 201 -23.75 -11.02 17.82
C LYS A 201 -24.80 -12.09 17.50
N HIS A 202 -25.05 -12.39 16.23
CA HIS A 202 -25.99 -13.45 15.83
C HIS A 202 -25.52 -14.85 16.27
N LYS A 203 -24.20 -15.09 16.29
CA LYS A 203 -23.61 -16.33 16.79
C LYS A 203 -23.75 -16.47 18.32
N GLU A 204 -23.63 -15.37 19.07
CA GLU A 204 -23.87 -15.34 20.51
C GLU A 204 -25.35 -15.50 20.89
N VAL A 205 -26.28 -14.96 20.09
CA VAL A 205 -27.73 -15.08 20.32
C VAL A 205 -28.25 -16.49 19.98
N HIS A 206 -27.62 -17.21 19.05
CA HIS A 206 -28.00 -18.59 18.70
C HIS A 206 -27.15 -19.66 19.39
N ALA A 207 -26.24 -19.30 20.29
CA ALA A 207 -25.60 -20.23 21.21
C ALA A 207 -26.55 -20.54 22.39
N HIS A 208 -27.71 -21.14 22.11
CA HIS A 208 -28.54 -21.72 23.17
C HIS A 208 -27.92 -23.03 23.68
N PRO A 209 -28.02 -23.28 24.99
CA PRO A 209 -27.33 -24.38 25.65
C PRO A 209 -27.93 -25.69 25.17
N THR A 210 -27.08 -26.61 24.72
CA THR A 210 -27.46 -28.02 24.66
C THR A 210 -27.64 -28.48 26.11
N GLU A 211 -28.87 -28.40 26.59
CA GLU A 211 -29.37 -29.22 27.69
C GLU A 211 -29.33 -30.70 27.31
N GLU A 212 -29.30 -31.51 28.37
CA GLU A 212 -29.46 -32.97 28.46
C GLU A 212 -28.18 -33.81 28.20
N LYS A 213 -27.72 -34.66 29.12
CA LYS A 213 -28.39 -35.39 30.22
C LYS A 213 -27.38 -35.79 31.30
#